data_AF-A0A932H4W7-F1
#
_entry.id   AF-A0A932H4W7-F1
#
_cell.length_a   1.000
_cell.length_b   1.000
_cell.length_c   1.000
_cell.angle_alpha   90.00
_cell.angle_beta   90.00
_cell.angle_gamma   90.00
#
_symmetry.space_group_name_H-M   'P 1'
#
loop_
_entity.id
_entity.type
_entity.pdbx_description
1 polymer ?
#
loop_
_entity_poly.entity_id
_entity_poly.type
_entity_poly.pdbx_seq_one_letter_code
_entity_poly.pdbx_strand_id
1 'polypeptide(L)'
;TRTNPKSVGYEQVYDSRPWYTKTGRLEFYREEDEFIDAGENLPVHREPVDSTFYEPNVIVAPPHPFIKAKGPESYGVKKSDLSNEVRQGRNVVMTWDEAKKTAHPLAKDGYKFVFHTPKYRHGAHTMPVDTDMVAMLFGPFGDIYRHDKRQPSAAEGYVDIHPDDAKSLGIEDGDYVWIDSDPEDRPFRGWKKNEKDYKFSRLLCRARYYPGTPRGITRMWFNMYGATPGSVEGHQSREDGLAKNPRSPYQAMFRSGSHQSATRGWLKPTWMTDSLVRKDLFGHSVNKGFLPDVHCPTGAPREAIVKITKAEPGGLGGKGLWRPAALGLRPKYERKGMKEYLSGKFIVAANPKKGGKK
;
A
#
# COMPACT_ATOMS: atom_id res chain seq x y z
N THR A 1 -20.30 28.48 -1.35
CA THR A 1 -20.62 28.00 0.00
C THR A 1 -20.97 29.20 0.85
N ARG A 2 -21.91 29.11 1.80
CA ARG A 2 -22.32 30.28 2.63
C ARG A 2 -21.29 30.71 3.67
N THR A 3 -20.35 29.84 4.02
CA THR A 3 -19.28 30.11 5.01
C THR A 3 -17.92 30.26 4.34
N ASN A 4 -17.08 31.12 4.94
CA ASN A 4 -15.66 31.28 4.64
C ASN A 4 -14.88 31.42 5.97
N PRO A 5 -13.99 30.47 6.35
CA PRO A 5 -13.64 29.25 5.62
C PRO A 5 -14.82 28.28 5.46
N LYS A 6 -14.76 27.43 4.42
CA LYS A 6 -15.84 26.48 4.09
C LYS A 6 -16.07 25.51 5.26
N SER A 7 -17.28 25.50 5.79
CA SER A 7 -17.78 24.50 6.74
C SER A 7 -18.82 23.61 6.07
N VAL A 8 -18.48 22.34 5.85
CA VAL A 8 -19.39 21.34 5.25
C VAL A 8 -20.46 20.97 6.27
N GLY A 9 -21.73 20.96 5.85
CA GLY A 9 -22.86 20.64 6.75
C GLY A 9 -23.34 21.82 7.61
N TYR A 10 -22.83 23.04 7.42
CA TYR A 10 -23.21 24.19 8.25
C TYR A 10 -24.73 24.42 8.29
N GLU A 11 -25.41 24.44 7.15
CA GLU A 11 -26.85 24.66 7.11
C GLU A 11 -27.62 23.50 7.76
N GLN A 12 -27.09 22.28 7.67
CA GLN A 12 -27.68 21.12 8.32
C GLN A 12 -27.58 21.19 9.85
N VAL A 13 -26.47 21.72 10.35
CA VAL A 13 -26.20 21.81 11.79
C VAL A 13 -26.82 23.05 12.42
N TYR A 14 -26.68 24.23 11.80
CA TYR A 14 -27.05 25.52 12.40
C TYR A 14 -28.40 26.06 11.91
N ASP A 15 -28.76 25.80 10.65
CA ASP A 15 -30.02 26.26 10.07
C ASP A 15 -31.11 25.17 10.07
N SER A 16 -30.81 24.01 10.67
CA SER A 16 -31.69 22.84 10.72
C SER A 16 -32.19 22.36 9.35
N ARG A 17 -31.41 22.59 8.27
CA ARG A 17 -31.74 22.03 6.96
C ARG A 17 -31.58 20.51 6.98
N PRO A 18 -32.45 19.74 6.30
CA PRO A 18 -32.23 18.30 6.17
C PRO A 18 -30.90 17.96 5.47
N TRP A 19 -30.31 16.83 5.86
CA TRP A 19 -29.23 16.21 5.08
C TRP A 19 -29.80 15.64 3.78
N TYR A 20 -29.04 15.70 2.67
CA TYR A 20 -29.45 15.14 1.38
C TYR A 20 -29.29 13.61 1.36
N THR A 21 -30.14 12.96 2.14
CA THR A 21 -30.19 11.53 2.47
C THR A 21 -31.65 11.11 2.55
N LYS A 22 -31.95 9.81 2.61
CA LYS A 22 -33.34 9.31 2.62
C LYS A 22 -34.11 9.81 3.85
N THR A 23 -33.46 9.86 5.01
CA THR A 23 -34.06 10.26 6.30
C THR A 23 -33.99 11.75 6.60
N GLY A 24 -33.26 12.52 5.79
CA GLY A 24 -32.96 13.92 6.10
C GLY A 24 -31.95 14.09 7.24
N ARG A 25 -31.24 13.04 7.65
CA ARG A 25 -30.27 13.00 8.77
C ARG A 25 -28.99 12.28 8.37
N LEU A 26 -27.98 12.29 9.25
CA LEU A 26 -26.83 11.39 9.09
C LEU A 26 -27.29 9.94 9.30
N GLU A 27 -27.14 9.12 8.26
CA GLU A 27 -27.58 7.74 8.25
C GLU A 27 -26.44 6.81 8.68
N PHE A 28 -26.59 6.22 9.87
CA PHE A 28 -25.73 5.16 10.37
C PHE A 28 -26.35 3.77 10.21
N TYR A 29 -27.61 3.70 9.77
CA TYR A 29 -28.29 2.45 9.44
C TYR A 29 -28.60 2.42 7.95
N ARG A 30 -28.22 1.33 7.26
CA ARG A 30 -28.61 1.05 5.87
C ARG A 30 -29.68 -0.03 5.85
N GLU A 31 -30.83 0.29 5.27
CA GLU A 31 -31.99 -0.61 5.24
C GLU A 31 -32.08 -1.43 3.96
N GLU A 32 -31.23 -1.13 2.99
CA GLU A 32 -31.12 -1.86 1.74
C GLU A 32 -30.71 -3.32 2.01
N ASP A 33 -31.41 -4.27 1.36
CA ASP A 33 -31.21 -5.71 1.57
C ASP A 33 -29.75 -6.11 1.34
N GLU A 34 -29.06 -5.51 0.38
CA GLU A 34 -27.66 -5.81 0.09
C GLU A 34 -26.72 -5.44 1.27
N PHE A 35 -27.03 -4.40 2.04
CA PHE A 35 -26.26 -4.02 3.22
C PHE A 35 -26.59 -4.91 4.42
N ILE A 36 -27.87 -5.30 4.57
CA ILE A 36 -28.31 -6.25 5.60
C ILE A 36 -27.67 -7.62 5.36
N ASP A 37 -27.72 -8.11 4.12
CA ASP A 37 -27.13 -9.37 3.67
C ASP A 37 -25.60 -9.34 3.80
N ALA A 38 -24.97 -8.18 3.62
CA ALA A 38 -23.54 -8.00 3.88
C ALA A 38 -23.20 -7.94 5.39
N GLY A 39 -24.19 -7.76 6.28
CA GLY A 39 -23.96 -7.49 7.71
C GLY A 39 -23.33 -6.13 7.98
N GLU A 40 -23.50 -5.18 7.06
CA GLU A 40 -22.95 -3.82 7.10
C GLU A 40 -24.05 -2.75 7.14
N ASN A 41 -25.26 -3.15 7.50
CA ASN A 41 -26.36 -2.24 7.78
C ASN A 41 -26.08 -1.33 8.99
N LEU A 42 -25.05 -1.62 9.79
CA LEU A 42 -24.44 -0.73 10.78
C LEU A 42 -22.92 -0.67 10.52
N PRO A 43 -22.22 0.38 11.00
CA PRO A 43 -20.76 0.39 11.05
C PRO A 43 -20.23 -0.81 11.86
N VAL A 44 -19.32 -1.57 11.26
CA VAL A 44 -18.69 -2.75 11.86
C VAL A 44 -17.18 -2.73 11.63
N HIS A 45 -16.43 -3.47 12.48
CA HIS A 45 -15.06 -3.83 12.15
C HIS A 45 -15.08 -5.05 11.23
N ARG A 46 -14.47 -4.90 10.05
CA ARG A 46 -14.30 -5.99 9.09
C ARG A 46 -12.82 -6.07 8.71
N GLU A 47 -12.26 -7.27 8.80
CA GLU A 47 -10.91 -7.52 8.32
C GLU A 47 -10.80 -7.20 6.82
N PRO A 48 -9.71 -6.57 6.39
CA PRO A 48 -9.38 -6.37 4.98
C PRO A 48 -9.55 -7.64 4.13
N VAL A 49 -9.82 -7.48 2.84
CA VAL A 49 -10.00 -8.61 1.90
C VAL A 49 -8.67 -9.31 1.62
N ASP A 50 -7.56 -8.60 1.76
CA ASP A 50 -6.23 -9.19 1.57
C ASP A 50 -5.15 -8.60 2.49
N SER A 51 -5.26 -7.33 2.89
CA SER A 51 -4.29 -6.68 3.78
C SER A 51 -4.48 -7.07 5.27
N THR A 52 -4.61 -8.35 5.58
CA THR A 52 -4.77 -8.86 6.95
C THR A 52 -3.86 -10.05 7.23
N PHE A 53 -3.49 -10.24 8.50
CA PHE A 53 -2.80 -11.44 8.98
C PHE A 53 -3.75 -12.59 9.30
N TYR A 54 -5.05 -12.31 9.41
CA TYR A 54 -6.10 -13.22 9.80
C TYR A 54 -6.89 -13.73 8.58
N GLU A 55 -7.96 -14.48 8.82
CA GLU A 55 -8.90 -14.82 7.76
C GLU A 55 -9.49 -13.55 7.14
N PRO A 56 -9.44 -13.39 5.80
CA PRO A 56 -9.89 -12.17 5.17
C PRO A 56 -11.41 -11.99 5.16
N ASN A 57 -11.82 -10.72 5.10
CA ASN A 57 -13.21 -10.30 4.90
C ASN A 57 -14.17 -10.78 6.02
N VAL A 58 -13.67 -10.96 7.23
CA VAL A 58 -14.45 -11.36 8.41
C VAL A 58 -14.93 -10.13 9.17
N ILE A 59 -16.22 -10.08 9.51
CA ILE A 59 -16.77 -9.13 10.49
C ILE A 59 -16.39 -9.62 11.89
N VAL A 60 -15.69 -8.80 12.65
CA VAL A 60 -15.31 -9.12 14.04
C VAL A 60 -16.32 -8.50 14.99
N ALA A 61 -17.21 -9.32 15.53
CA ALA A 61 -18.25 -8.89 16.45
C ALA A 61 -18.77 -10.03 17.34
N PRO A 62 -19.26 -9.74 18.56
CA PRO A 62 -20.11 -10.67 19.28
C PRO A 62 -21.47 -10.84 18.55
N PRO A 63 -22.26 -11.87 18.89
CA PRO A 63 -23.63 -11.99 18.40
C PRO A 63 -24.42 -10.71 18.64
N HIS A 64 -25.04 -10.18 17.58
CA HIS A 64 -25.75 -8.91 17.62
C HIS A 64 -26.99 -8.95 16.71
N PRO A 65 -28.17 -8.50 17.16
CA PRO A 65 -29.44 -8.67 16.43
C PRO A 65 -29.49 -7.95 15.09
N PHE A 66 -28.63 -6.94 14.89
CA PHE A 66 -28.55 -6.20 13.64
C PHE A 66 -27.51 -6.75 12.66
N ILE A 67 -26.62 -7.66 13.07
CA ILE A 67 -25.66 -8.30 12.15
C ILE A 67 -26.33 -9.56 11.58
N LYS A 68 -27.01 -9.41 10.45
CA LYS A 68 -27.78 -10.47 9.77
C LYS A 68 -27.11 -10.92 8.46
N ALA A 69 -25.78 -10.95 8.46
CA ALA A 69 -24.99 -11.34 7.31
C ALA A 69 -25.43 -12.68 6.72
N LYS A 70 -25.74 -12.71 5.43
CA LYS A 70 -25.89 -13.95 4.66
C LYS A 70 -24.51 -14.53 4.40
N GLY A 71 -24.23 -15.66 5.05
CA GLY A 71 -22.97 -16.38 4.90
C GLY A 71 -22.73 -16.85 3.47
N PRO A 72 -21.49 -17.25 3.12
CA PRO A 72 -21.15 -17.75 1.79
C PRO A 72 -22.05 -18.93 1.35
N GLU A 73 -22.53 -19.75 2.28
CA GLU A 73 -23.42 -20.88 1.99
C GLU A 73 -24.78 -20.44 1.42
N SER A 74 -25.26 -19.24 1.78
CA SER A 74 -26.48 -18.66 1.20
C SER A 74 -26.34 -18.40 -0.31
N TYR A 75 -25.10 -18.34 -0.81
CA TYR A 75 -24.77 -18.15 -2.23
C TYR A 75 -24.20 -19.42 -2.87
N GLY A 76 -24.34 -20.59 -2.23
CA GLY A 76 -23.84 -21.87 -2.74
C GLY A 76 -22.32 -22.06 -2.63
N VAL A 77 -21.64 -21.25 -1.82
CA VAL A 77 -20.19 -21.30 -1.64
C VAL A 77 -19.84 -21.85 -0.26
N LYS A 78 -18.79 -22.67 -0.16
CA LYS A 78 -18.35 -23.21 1.13
C LYS A 78 -17.77 -22.10 2.00
N LYS A 79 -18.10 -22.06 3.28
CA LYS A 79 -17.43 -21.15 4.23
C LYS A 79 -15.92 -21.35 4.27
N SER A 80 -15.39 -22.55 4.05
CA SER A 80 -13.94 -22.76 4.01
C SER A 80 -13.26 -22.33 2.71
N ASP A 81 -14.00 -21.87 1.70
CA ASP A 81 -13.42 -21.41 0.44
C ASP A 81 -12.85 -19.99 0.62
N LEU A 82 -11.52 -19.93 0.71
CA LEU A 82 -10.74 -18.70 0.84
C LEU A 82 -10.00 -18.34 -0.45
N SER A 83 -10.41 -18.93 -1.59
CA SER A 83 -9.80 -18.64 -2.89
C SER A 83 -9.90 -17.16 -3.23
N ASN A 84 -8.98 -16.70 -4.08
CA ASN A 84 -8.74 -15.29 -4.32
C ASN A 84 -10.01 -14.53 -4.77
N GLU A 85 -10.82 -15.13 -5.67
CA GLU A 85 -12.09 -14.53 -6.13
C GLU A 85 -13.18 -14.59 -5.06
N VAL A 86 -13.28 -15.71 -4.33
CA VAL A 86 -14.38 -15.94 -3.39
C VAL A 86 -14.24 -15.04 -2.17
N ARG A 87 -13.03 -14.89 -1.63
CA ARG A 87 -12.81 -14.17 -0.36
C ARG A 87 -13.28 -12.71 -0.36
N GLN A 88 -13.37 -12.06 -1.53
CA GLN A 88 -13.84 -10.66 -1.63
C GLN A 88 -15.33 -10.46 -1.34
N GLY A 89 -16.15 -11.52 -1.44
CA GLY A 89 -17.61 -11.46 -1.27
C GLY A 89 -18.13 -12.28 -0.09
N ARG A 90 -17.25 -12.79 0.79
CA ARG A 90 -17.64 -13.58 1.96
C ARG A 90 -18.15 -12.67 3.08
N ASN A 91 -19.35 -12.93 3.59
CA ASN A 91 -19.84 -12.30 4.82
C ASN A 91 -19.78 -13.34 5.95
N VAL A 92 -18.61 -13.42 6.60
CA VAL A 92 -18.40 -14.30 7.75
C VAL A 92 -18.30 -13.44 9.00
N VAL A 93 -19.01 -13.85 10.05
CA VAL A 93 -18.94 -13.19 11.36
C VAL A 93 -18.18 -14.10 12.32
N MET A 94 -17.22 -13.53 13.03
CA MET A 94 -16.47 -14.20 14.08
C MET A 94 -16.32 -13.27 15.28
N THR A 95 -16.27 -13.84 16.48
CA THR A 95 -15.75 -13.12 17.64
C THR A 95 -14.26 -12.85 17.48
N TRP A 96 -13.73 -11.89 18.25
CA TRP A 96 -12.28 -11.66 18.26
C TRP A 96 -11.49 -12.91 18.70
N ASP A 97 -12.03 -13.69 19.65
CA ASP A 97 -11.39 -14.91 20.15
C ASP A 97 -11.28 -16.02 19.10
N GLU A 98 -12.17 -16.01 18.11
CA GLU A 98 -12.10 -16.89 16.94
C GLU A 98 -11.17 -16.30 15.88
N ALA A 99 -11.38 -15.04 15.48
CA ALA A 99 -10.63 -14.38 14.43
C ALA A 99 -9.12 -14.37 14.68
N LYS A 100 -8.68 -14.08 15.93
CA LYS A 100 -7.25 -14.03 16.28
C LYS A 100 -6.52 -15.38 16.19
N LYS A 101 -7.26 -16.49 16.10
CA LYS A 101 -6.72 -17.85 15.93
C LYS A 101 -6.63 -18.25 14.46
N THR A 102 -7.22 -17.46 13.57
CA THR A 102 -7.16 -17.67 12.12
C THR A 102 -5.87 -17.09 11.55
N ALA A 103 -5.58 -17.43 10.30
CA ALA A 103 -4.47 -16.87 9.55
C ALA A 103 -4.90 -16.60 8.11
N HIS A 104 -4.22 -15.66 7.47
CA HIS A 104 -4.40 -15.40 6.05
C HIS A 104 -4.17 -16.69 5.23
N PRO A 105 -4.97 -17.01 4.19
CA PRO A 105 -4.87 -18.26 3.43
C PRO A 105 -3.48 -18.52 2.82
N LEU A 106 -2.76 -17.44 2.48
CA LEU A 106 -1.40 -17.48 1.93
C LEU A 106 -0.29 -17.50 3.01
N ALA A 107 -0.61 -17.40 4.30
CA ALA A 107 0.39 -17.32 5.37
C ALA A 107 1.34 -18.54 5.37
N LYS A 108 0.78 -19.74 5.12
CA LYS A 108 1.53 -21.00 4.98
C LYS A 108 2.58 -20.98 3.87
N ASP A 109 2.38 -20.16 2.84
CA ASP A 109 3.26 -20.04 1.68
C ASP A 109 4.29 -18.90 1.83
N GLY A 110 4.30 -18.26 3.00
CA GLY A 110 5.26 -17.21 3.39
C GLY A 110 4.78 -15.79 3.11
N TYR A 111 3.51 -15.59 2.76
CA TYR A 111 2.90 -14.27 2.60
C TYR A 111 2.50 -13.74 3.97
N LYS A 112 3.30 -12.82 4.51
CA LYS A 112 3.19 -12.37 5.90
C LYS A 112 3.36 -10.86 6.07
N PHE A 113 3.33 -10.12 4.97
CA PHE A 113 3.57 -8.68 4.96
C PHE A 113 2.40 -7.94 4.33
N VAL A 114 1.76 -7.04 5.08
CA VAL A 114 0.80 -6.10 4.50
C VAL A 114 1.56 -5.08 3.67
N PHE A 115 1.08 -4.82 2.45
CA PHE A 115 1.74 -3.96 1.47
C PHE A 115 0.94 -2.69 1.22
N HIS A 116 1.42 -1.55 1.74
CA HIS A 116 0.77 -0.26 1.57
C HIS A 116 1.45 0.62 0.53
N THR A 117 0.63 1.34 -0.24
CA THR A 117 1.12 2.29 -1.25
C THR A 117 0.63 3.73 -1.03
N PRO A 118 1.07 4.43 0.03
CA PRO A 118 0.67 5.81 0.28
C PRO A 118 1.28 6.78 -0.73
N LYS A 119 0.72 8.00 -0.78
CA LYS A 119 1.19 9.06 -1.68
C LYS A 119 2.48 9.70 -1.17
N TYR A 120 3.37 10.02 -2.09
CA TYR A 120 4.66 10.63 -1.81
C TYR A 120 4.53 12.14 -1.55
N ARG A 121 5.37 12.67 -0.66
CA ARG A 121 5.28 14.06 -0.20
C ARG A 121 5.76 15.11 -1.21
N HIS A 122 6.65 14.76 -2.15
CA HIS A 122 7.26 15.71 -3.10
C HIS A 122 6.75 15.50 -4.53
N GLY A 123 5.62 14.82 -4.71
CA GLY A 123 5.01 14.61 -6.02
C GLY A 123 3.51 14.40 -5.92
N ALA A 124 2.80 14.83 -6.95
CA ALA A 124 1.41 14.48 -7.19
C ALA A 124 1.38 13.23 -8.09
N HIS A 125 1.26 12.06 -7.46
CA HIS A 125 1.40 10.78 -8.15
C HIS A 125 2.78 10.68 -8.82
N THR A 126 2.86 10.48 -10.13
CA THR A 126 4.11 10.38 -10.88
C THR A 126 4.67 11.73 -11.34
N MET A 127 3.94 12.84 -11.16
CA MET A 127 4.43 14.17 -11.53
C MET A 127 4.97 14.91 -10.30
N PRO A 128 6.16 15.53 -10.32
CA PRO A 128 7.21 15.57 -11.35
C PRO A 128 8.42 14.69 -10.96
N VAL A 129 8.17 13.42 -10.60
CA VAL A 129 9.15 12.58 -9.88
C VAL A 129 10.35 12.15 -10.72
N ASP A 130 10.24 12.35 -12.02
CA ASP A 130 11.20 12.02 -13.07
C ASP A 130 12.20 13.14 -13.34
N THR A 131 12.01 14.32 -12.76
CA THR A 131 13.07 15.33 -12.73
C THR A 131 14.20 14.84 -11.81
N ASP A 132 15.46 14.96 -12.25
CA ASP A 132 16.60 14.44 -11.49
C ASP A 132 16.64 14.94 -10.05
N MET A 133 16.32 16.22 -9.84
CA MET A 133 16.25 16.81 -8.49
C MET A 133 15.22 16.11 -7.60
N VAL A 134 14.01 15.84 -8.10
CA VAL A 134 12.95 15.21 -7.30
C VAL A 134 13.21 13.71 -7.13
N ALA A 135 13.72 13.04 -8.16
CA ALA A 135 14.17 11.65 -8.10
C ALA A 135 15.24 11.47 -7.01
N MET A 136 16.27 12.32 -6.98
CA MET A 136 17.34 12.26 -5.98
C MET A 136 16.84 12.47 -4.55
N LEU A 137 15.78 13.27 -4.36
CA LEU A 137 15.17 13.53 -3.05
C LEU A 137 14.19 12.44 -2.58
N PHE A 138 13.84 11.49 -3.45
CA PHE A 138 12.84 10.45 -3.16
C PHE A 138 13.20 9.54 -1.99
N GLY A 139 14.47 9.17 -1.90
CA GLY A 139 14.92 8.27 -0.88
C GLY A 139 16.43 8.11 -0.92
N PRO A 140 16.95 7.17 -0.12
CA PRO A 140 18.39 7.09 0.08
C PRO A 140 19.14 6.46 -1.10
N PHE A 141 18.44 6.00 -2.14
CA PHE A 141 19.01 5.30 -3.29
C PHE A 141 19.21 6.21 -4.51
N GLY A 142 19.12 7.53 -4.35
CA GLY A 142 19.48 8.47 -5.41
C GLY A 142 20.98 8.51 -5.66
N ASP A 143 21.38 8.42 -6.93
CA ASP A 143 22.74 8.65 -7.42
C ASP A 143 22.70 9.25 -8.84
N ILE A 144 22.97 10.55 -8.96
CA ILE A 144 22.94 11.26 -10.25
C ILE A 144 24.00 10.74 -11.22
N TYR A 145 25.09 10.20 -10.71
CA TYR A 145 26.16 9.63 -11.52
C TYR A 145 25.91 8.16 -11.88
N ARG A 146 24.90 7.53 -11.26
CA ARG A 146 24.55 6.11 -11.43
C ARG A 146 25.79 5.22 -11.44
N HIS A 147 26.61 5.31 -10.39
CA HIS A 147 27.81 4.47 -10.26
C HIS A 147 27.44 2.98 -10.34
N ASP A 148 26.26 2.61 -9.84
CA ASP A 148 25.65 1.32 -10.09
C ASP A 148 24.72 1.35 -11.31
N LYS A 149 25.21 0.86 -12.45
CA LYS A 149 24.42 0.80 -13.70
C LYS A 149 23.17 -0.09 -13.62
N ARG A 150 23.00 -0.89 -12.56
CA ARG A 150 21.74 -1.62 -12.31
C ARG A 150 20.59 -0.67 -11.96
N GLN A 151 20.86 0.53 -11.45
CA GLN A 151 19.78 1.46 -11.13
C GLN A 151 19.02 1.87 -12.40
N PRO A 152 17.69 1.77 -12.43
CA PRO A 152 16.90 2.02 -13.63
C PRO A 152 16.95 3.49 -14.07
N SER A 153 17.13 4.43 -13.13
CA SER A 153 17.16 5.88 -13.34
C SER A 153 18.11 6.54 -12.30
N ALA A 154 18.11 7.87 -12.18
CA ALA A 154 18.87 8.61 -11.15
C ALA A 154 18.45 8.28 -9.72
N ALA A 155 17.27 7.69 -9.55
CA ALA A 155 16.82 7.02 -8.35
C ALA A 155 15.98 5.80 -8.72
N GLU A 156 15.53 5.06 -7.71
CA GLU A 156 14.76 3.84 -7.93
C GLU A 156 13.77 3.55 -6.82
N GLY A 157 12.78 2.72 -7.15
CA GLY A 157 11.78 2.29 -6.19
C GLY A 157 12.33 1.40 -5.09
N TYR A 158 11.76 1.60 -3.91
CA TYR A 158 12.08 0.82 -2.72
C TYR A 158 10.84 0.53 -1.87
N VAL A 159 10.94 -0.53 -1.08
CA VAL A 159 9.97 -0.89 -0.05
C VAL A 159 10.59 -0.67 1.33
N ASP A 160 9.86 -0.01 2.21
CA ASP A 160 10.17 0.06 3.63
C ASP A 160 9.80 -1.25 4.31
N ILE A 161 10.77 -1.79 5.06
CA ILE A 161 10.60 -3.01 5.84
C ILE A 161 11.17 -2.74 7.23
N HIS A 162 10.47 -3.22 8.26
CA HIS A 162 11.01 -3.20 9.61
C HIS A 162 12.34 -3.98 9.65
N PRO A 163 13.43 -3.45 10.24
CA PRO A 163 14.76 -4.05 10.16
C PRO A 163 14.80 -5.51 10.65
N ASP A 164 14.08 -5.83 11.73
CA ASP A 164 14.08 -7.19 12.29
C ASP A 164 13.31 -8.19 11.40
N ASP A 165 12.34 -7.72 10.61
CA ASP A 165 11.66 -8.59 9.64
C ASP A 165 12.55 -8.86 8.44
N ALA A 166 13.22 -7.84 7.90
CA ALA A 166 14.16 -8.01 6.80
C ALA A 166 15.32 -8.95 7.20
N LYS A 167 15.88 -8.79 8.41
CA LYS A 167 16.89 -9.71 8.94
C LYS A 167 16.39 -11.15 9.05
N SER A 168 15.14 -11.35 9.47
CA SER A 168 14.54 -12.69 9.52
C SER A 168 14.41 -13.35 8.15
N LEU A 169 14.48 -12.57 7.06
CA LEU A 169 14.47 -13.03 5.68
C LEU A 169 15.88 -13.11 5.04
N GLY A 170 16.94 -12.77 5.79
CA GLY A 170 18.30 -12.69 5.23
C GLY A 170 18.50 -11.53 4.23
N ILE A 171 17.68 -10.48 4.34
CA ILE A 171 17.71 -9.29 3.49
C ILE A 171 18.42 -8.17 4.25
N GLU A 172 19.48 -7.60 3.66
CA GLU A 172 20.22 -6.45 4.20
C GLU A 172 19.62 -5.11 3.74
N ASP A 173 19.92 -4.00 4.45
CA ASP A 173 19.49 -2.66 4.00
C ASP A 173 20.11 -2.33 2.63
N GLY A 174 19.25 -2.00 1.68
CA GLY A 174 19.62 -1.76 0.29
C GLY A 174 19.67 -3.01 -0.59
N ASP A 175 19.46 -4.23 -0.10
CA ASP A 175 19.34 -5.38 -1.01
C ASP A 175 18.18 -5.17 -2.01
N TYR A 176 18.28 -5.76 -3.19
CA TYR A 176 17.12 -5.86 -4.06
C TYR A 176 16.26 -7.05 -3.67
N VAL A 177 14.95 -6.87 -3.76
CA VAL A 177 13.96 -7.85 -3.35
C VAL A 177 12.84 -7.99 -4.38
N TRP A 178 12.35 -9.22 -4.53
CA TRP A 178 11.10 -9.50 -5.20
C TRP A 178 9.95 -9.34 -4.22
N ILE A 179 8.89 -8.66 -4.68
CA ILE A 179 7.63 -8.52 -3.96
C ILE A 179 6.56 -9.26 -4.74
N ASP A 180 6.15 -10.41 -4.21
CA ASP A 180 5.16 -11.28 -4.82
C ASP A 180 3.85 -11.18 -4.03
N SER A 181 2.73 -11.15 -4.73
CA SER A 181 1.40 -11.22 -4.11
C SER A 181 0.70 -12.52 -4.51
N ASP A 182 -0.61 -12.62 -4.31
CA ASP A 182 -1.37 -13.84 -4.56
C ASP A 182 -1.04 -14.41 -5.97
N PRO A 183 -0.44 -15.62 -6.03
CA PRO A 183 0.05 -16.15 -7.28
C PRO A 183 -1.08 -16.67 -8.18
N GLU A 184 -2.34 -16.70 -7.72
CA GLU A 184 -3.47 -17.08 -8.57
C GLU A 184 -3.64 -16.12 -9.75
N ASP A 185 -3.43 -14.82 -9.55
CA ASP A 185 -3.70 -13.79 -10.55
C ASP A 185 -2.74 -12.59 -10.59
N ARG A 186 -1.78 -12.46 -9.65
CA ARG A 186 -0.82 -11.33 -9.66
C ARG A 186 0.56 -11.78 -10.15
N PRO A 187 1.24 -10.98 -10.97
CA PRO A 187 0.99 -9.55 -11.26
C PRO A 187 -0.07 -9.26 -12.33
N PHE A 188 -0.51 -10.26 -13.08
CA PHE A 188 -1.66 -10.16 -14.00
C PHE A 188 -2.28 -11.54 -14.23
N ARG A 189 -3.57 -11.59 -14.54
CA ARG A 189 -4.31 -12.85 -14.72
C ARG A 189 -3.67 -13.72 -15.81
N GLY A 190 -3.36 -14.97 -15.48
CA GLY A 190 -2.79 -15.93 -16.43
C GLY A 190 -1.26 -15.88 -16.58
N TRP A 191 -0.55 -15.10 -15.76
CA TRP A 191 0.91 -14.94 -15.82
C TRP A 191 1.71 -16.26 -15.81
N LYS A 192 1.19 -17.32 -15.16
CA LYS A 192 1.83 -18.65 -15.12
C LYS A 192 2.05 -19.28 -16.51
N LYS A 193 1.27 -18.86 -17.51
CA LYS A 193 1.39 -19.30 -18.91
C LYS A 193 2.04 -18.26 -19.82
N ASN A 194 2.50 -17.15 -19.26
CA ASN A 194 3.07 -16.02 -19.99
C ASN A 194 4.36 -15.56 -19.32
N GLU A 195 5.40 -16.37 -19.43
CA GLU A 195 6.73 -16.10 -18.87
C GLU A 195 7.32 -14.79 -19.39
N LYS A 196 7.11 -14.50 -20.68
CA LYS A 196 7.56 -13.28 -21.34
C LYS A 196 7.09 -12.03 -20.60
N ASP A 197 5.79 -11.93 -20.34
CA ASP A 197 5.23 -10.73 -19.71
C ASP A 197 5.41 -10.76 -18.19
N TYR A 198 5.49 -11.94 -17.57
CA TYR A 198 5.83 -12.08 -16.16
C TYR A 198 7.21 -11.47 -15.84
N LYS A 199 8.20 -11.68 -16.72
CA LYS A 199 9.58 -11.19 -16.52
C LYS A 199 9.67 -9.68 -16.28
N PHE A 200 8.87 -8.86 -16.97
CA PHE A 200 8.88 -7.39 -16.80
C PHE A 200 7.84 -6.87 -15.81
N SER A 201 6.88 -7.69 -15.37
CA SER A 201 5.76 -7.26 -14.54
C SER A 201 5.92 -7.63 -13.06
N ARG A 202 6.73 -8.63 -12.74
CA ARG A 202 7.07 -8.99 -11.35
C ARG A 202 7.85 -7.84 -10.68
N LEU A 203 7.43 -7.41 -9.49
CA LEU A 203 8.02 -6.23 -8.82
C LEU A 203 9.42 -6.53 -8.27
N LEU A 204 10.40 -5.81 -8.79
CA LEU A 204 11.76 -5.74 -8.27
C LEU A 204 12.06 -4.33 -7.74
N CYS A 205 12.47 -4.22 -6.48
CA CYS A 205 12.79 -2.94 -5.86
C CYS A 205 13.89 -3.10 -4.80
N ARG A 206 14.40 -1.99 -4.25
CA ARG A 206 15.32 -2.02 -3.11
C ARG A 206 14.56 -2.23 -1.80
N ALA A 207 15.14 -2.92 -0.83
CA ALA A 207 14.67 -2.93 0.55
C ALA A 207 15.29 -1.75 1.30
N ARG A 208 14.48 -1.00 2.05
CA ARG A 208 14.94 0.02 2.98
C ARG A 208 14.59 -0.40 4.41
N TYR A 209 15.59 -0.50 5.26
CA TYR A 209 15.38 -0.63 6.69
C TYR A 209 14.71 0.63 7.23
N TYR A 210 13.52 0.47 7.77
CA TYR A 210 12.73 1.58 8.30
C TYR A 210 12.04 1.15 9.62
N PRO A 211 12.58 1.57 10.78
CA PRO A 211 11.98 1.20 12.08
C PRO A 211 10.66 1.94 12.37
N GLY A 212 10.25 2.88 11.51
CA GLY A 212 8.99 3.61 11.67
C GLY A 212 7.74 2.85 11.18
N THR A 213 7.89 1.68 10.56
CA THR A 213 6.77 0.77 10.23
C THR A 213 6.69 -0.34 11.27
N PRO A 214 5.49 -0.71 11.76
CA PRO A 214 5.32 -1.90 12.60
C PRO A 214 5.81 -3.17 11.90
N ARG A 215 6.12 -4.21 12.68
CA ARG A 215 6.46 -5.53 12.12
C ARG A 215 5.30 -6.08 11.28
N GLY A 216 5.63 -6.76 10.19
CA GLY A 216 4.66 -7.27 9.22
C GLY A 216 4.02 -6.20 8.33
N ILE A 217 4.31 -4.91 8.53
CA ILE A 217 3.77 -3.82 7.71
C ILE A 217 4.87 -3.25 6.82
N THR A 218 4.58 -3.11 5.54
CA THR A 218 5.50 -2.56 4.55
C THR A 218 4.89 -1.37 3.83
N ARG A 219 5.76 -0.48 3.34
CA ARG A 219 5.34 0.73 2.63
C ARG A 219 6.18 0.91 1.37
N MET A 220 5.54 1.02 0.21
CA MET A 220 6.16 1.47 -1.03
C MET A 220 5.43 2.70 -1.53
N TRP A 221 6.13 3.80 -1.79
CA TRP A 221 5.45 5.02 -2.23
C TRP A 221 4.78 4.87 -3.61
N PHE A 222 3.55 5.36 -3.73
CA PHE A 222 2.84 5.51 -5.01
C PHE A 222 3.31 6.82 -5.65
N ASN A 223 4.37 6.76 -6.46
CA ASN A 223 4.89 7.93 -7.14
C ASN A 223 5.82 7.66 -8.31
N MET A 224 5.98 6.43 -8.80
CA MET A 224 7.07 6.08 -9.72
C MET A 224 6.56 5.49 -11.03
N TYR A 225 7.23 5.82 -12.13
CA TYR A 225 6.98 5.20 -13.44
C TYR A 225 7.35 3.71 -13.40
N GLY A 226 6.37 2.86 -13.69
CA GLY A 226 6.52 1.41 -13.73
C GLY A 226 7.41 0.94 -14.87
N ALA A 227 7.87 -0.30 -14.79
CA ALA A 227 8.52 -0.95 -15.91
C ALA A 227 7.50 -1.24 -17.04
N THR A 228 7.96 -1.08 -18.27
CA THR A 228 7.31 -1.48 -19.52
C THR A 228 8.23 -2.44 -20.28
N PRO A 229 7.72 -3.20 -21.27
CA PRO A 229 8.58 -4.02 -22.12
C PRO A 229 9.76 -3.24 -22.72
N GLY A 230 9.50 -2.01 -23.18
CA GLY A 230 10.55 -1.18 -23.78
C GLY A 230 11.57 -0.64 -22.79
N SER A 231 11.17 -0.27 -21.57
CA SER A 231 12.16 0.13 -20.55
C SER A 231 13.02 -1.04 -20.08
N VAL A 232 12.48 -2.26 -20.05
CA VAL A 232 13.26 -3.46 -19.70
C VAL A 232 14.25 -3.82 -20.80
N GLU A 233 13.83 -3.74 -22.06
CA GLU A 233 14.73 -3.87 -23.20
C GLU A 233 15.85 -2.82 -23.14
N GLY A 234 15.51 -1.55 -22.89
CA GLY A 234 16.48 -0.49 -22.69
C GLY A 234 17.47 -0.80 -21.57
N HIS A 235 16.98 -1.23 -20.42
CA HIS A 235 17.83 -1.60 -19.27
C HIS A 235 18.81 -2.73 -19.60
N GLN A 236 18.40 -3.69 -20.44
CA GLN A 236 19.21 -4.86 -20.81
C GLN A 236 20.19 -4.60 -21.97
N SER A 237 19.83 -3.72 -22.90
CA SER A 237 20.57 -3.51 -24.16
C SER A 237 21.47 -2.29 -24.14
N ARG A 238 21.17 -1.28 -23.31
CA ARG A 238 21.95 -0.05 -23.26
C ARG A 238 23.22 -0.24 -22.45
N GLU A 239 24.32 0.30 -22.95
CA GLU A 239 25.61 0.27 -22.25
C GLU A 239 25.60 1.02 -20.90
N ASP A 240 24.74 2.04 -20.78
CA ASP A 240 24.54 2.80 -19.54
C ASP A 240 23.57 2.14 -18.56
N GLY A 241 22.88 1.06 -18.95
CA GLY A 241 21.88 0.36 -18.14
C GLY A 241 20.65 1.19 -17.76
N LEU A 242 20.36 2.33 -18.40
CA LEU A 242 19.12 3.07 -18.11
C LEU A 242 17.90 2.27 -18.53
N ALA A 243 16.86 2.27 -17.71
CA ALA A 243 15.54 1.72 -18.06
C ALA A 243 14.74 2.67 -18.97
N LYS A 244 15.39 3.16 -20.03
CA LYS A 244 14.81 4.08 -21.01
C LYS A 244 14.31 3.30 -22.22
N ASN A 245 13.06 3.52 -22.60
CA ASN A 245 12.49 2.88 -23.77
C ASN A 245 13.24 3.32 -25.04
N PRO A 246 13.76 2.39 -25.87
CA PRO A 246 14.49 2.78 -27.09
C PRO A 246 13.59 3.41 -28.16
N ARG A 247 12.26 3.32 -28.01
CA ARG A 247 11.26 3.79 -28.97
C ARG A 247 10.44 4.99 -28.47
N SER A 248 10.68 5.47 -27.25
CA SER A 248 9.91 6.59 -26.69
C SER A 248 10.74 7.33 -25.62
N PRO A 249 10.37 8.56 -25.22
CA PRO A 249 11.06 9.24 -24.14
C PRO A 249 10.81 8.62 -22.75
N TYR A 250 10.06 7.53 -22.65
CA TYR A 250 9.68 6.91 -21.38
C TYR A 250 10.89 6.37 -20.62
N GLN A 251 11.01 6.76 -19.36
CA GLN A 251 12.03 6.33 -18.42
C GLN A 251 11.35 5.67 -17.21
N ALA A 252 11.57 4.37 -17.01
CA ALA A 252 11.05 3.70 -15.82
C ALA A 252 11.92 4.02 -14.60
N MET A 253 11.32 3.99 -13.41
CA MET A 253 12.03 4.08 -12.12
C MET A 253 12.11 2.72 -11.41
N PHE A 254 11.67 1.67 -12.08
CA PHE A 254 11.83 0.27 -11.69
C PHE A 254 12.53 -0.51 -12.79
N ARG A 255 13.33 -1.51 -12.40
CA ARG A 255 13.88 -2.49 -13.35
C ARG A 255 12.83 -3.48 -13.84
N SER A 256 11.85 -3.80 -12.99
CA SER A 256 10.75 -4.70 -13.32
C SER A 256 9.55 -4.41 -12.40
N GLY A 257 8.35 -4.57 -12.95
CA GLY A 257 7.09 -4.30 -12.29
C GLY A 257 6.89 -2.85 -11.88
N SER A 258 6.05 -2.65 -10.87
CA SER A 258 5.78 -1.36 -10.24
C SER A 258 5.16 -1.56 -8.87
N HIS A 259 4.98 -0.47 -8.14
CA HIS A 259 4.18 -0.45 -6.92
C HIS A 259 2.73 -0.96 -7.11
N GLN A 260 2.24 -1.12 -8.35
CA GLN A 260 0.94 -1.73 -8.67
C GLN A 260 1.00 -3.25 -8.92
N SER A 261 2.16 -3.85 -9.11
CA SER A 261 2.27 -5.28 -9.48
C SER A 261 1.74 -6.24 -8.41
N ALA A 262 1.75 -5.83 -7.14
CA ALA A 262 1.23 -6.64 -6.04
C ALA A 262 -0.28 -6.42 -5.79
N THR A 263 -0.87 -5.42 -6.45
CA THR A 263 -2.18 -4.90 -6.09
C THR A 263 -3.30 -5.46 -6.97
N ARG A 264 -4.51 -5.49 -6.40
CA ARG A 264 -5.75 -5.87 -7.08
C ARG A 264 -6.86 -4.89 -6.72
N GLY A 265 -7.82 -4.71 -7.64
CA GLY A 265 -9.09 -4.06 -7.32
C GLY A 265 -10.03 -5.06 -6.66
N TRP A 266 -10.37 -4.85 -5.39
CA TRP A 266 -11.32 -5.64 -4.63
C TRP A 266 -12.70 -5.00 -4.75
N LEU A 267 -13.64 -5.69 -5.40
CA LEU A 267 -14.95 -5.10 -5.68
C LEU A 267 -15.94 -5.48 -4.58
N LYS A 268 -16.35 -4.47 -3.80
CA LYS A 268 -17.30 -4.65 -2.70
C LYS A 268 -18.74 -4.68 -3.23
N PRO A 269 -19.53 -5.74 -2.98
CA PRO A 269 -20.92 -5.83 -3.44
C PRO A 269 -21.82 -4.66 -3.00
N THR A 270 -21.63 -4.15 -1.78
CA THR A 270 -22.40 -3.00 -1.27
C THR A 270 -22.11 -1.68 -2.00
N TRP A 271 -21.11 -1.63 -2.89
CA TRP A 271 -20.83 -0.50 -3.79
C TRP A 271 -21.32 -0.72 -5.23
N MET A 272 -21.92 -1.88 -5.50
CA MET A 272 -22.45 -2.27 -6.81
C MET A 272 -23.98 -2.26 -6.86
N THR A 273 -24.64 -1.77 -5.81
CA THR A 273 -26.09 -1.89 -5.68
C THR A 273 -26.83 -0.81 -6.46
N ASP A 274 -27.95 -1.20 -7.07
CA ASP A 274 -28.93 -0.27 -7.64
C ASP A 274 -29.94 0.21 -6.58
N SER A 275 -29.78 -0.23 -5.33
CA SER A 275 -30.69 0.04 -4.23
C SER A 275 -30.34 1.27 -3.40
N LEU A 276 -29.06 1.66 -3.35
CA LEU A 276 -28.61 2.70 -2.43
C LEU A 276 -29.23 4.06 -2.76
N VAL A 277 -29.92 4.66 -1.78
CA VAL A 277 -30.36 6.06 -1.90
C VAL A 277 -29.18 6.99 -1.66
N ARG A 278 -28.91 7.85 -2.65
CA ARG A 278 -27.71 8.71 -2.67
C ARG A 278 -27.98 10.03 -3.39
N LYS A 279 -27.25 11.06 -2.98
CA LYS A 279 -27.31 12.40 -3.61
C LYS A 279 -26.65 12.38 -5.00
N ASP A 280 -27.09 13.19 -5.96
CA ASP A 280 -26.32 13.44 -7.18
C ASP A 280 -25.01 14.20 -6.91
N LEU A 281 -24.08 14.16 -7.87
CA LEU A 281 -22.78 14.85 -7.79
C LEU A 281 -22.95 16.36 -7.55
N PHE A 282 -23.94 16.97 -8.19
CA PHE A 282 -24.26 18.40 -8.07
C PHE A 282 -25.73 18.62 -7.70
N GLY A 283 -26.02 19.79 -7.12
CA GLY A 283 -27.39 20.15 -6.72
C GLY A 283 -27.84 19.48 -5.42
N HIS A 284 -29.15 19.33 -5.26
CA HIS A 284 -29.83 18.78 -4.08
C HIS A 284 -30.66 17.53 -4.39
N SER A 285 -30.58 17.02 -5.62
CA SER A 285 -31.31 15.84 -6.06
C SER A 285 -30.85 14.60 -5.31
N VAL A 286 -31.82 13.83 -4.83
CA VAL A 286 -31.62 12.51 -4.23
C VAL A 286 -32.15 11.50 -5.23
N ASN A 287 -31.29 10.57 -5.61
CA ASN A 287 -31.56 9.51 -6.56
C ASN A 287 -31.16 8.16 -5.94
N LYS A 288 -31.24 7.11 -6.74
CA LYS A 288 -31.01 5.75 -6.28
C LYS A 288 -30.06 5.01 -7.23
N GLY A 289 -29.20 4.16 -6.67
CA GLY A 289 -28.32 3.27 -7.41
C GLY A 289 -27.06 3.94 -7.96
N PHE A 290 -26.48 3.29 -8.96
CA PHE A 290 -25.18 3.62 -9.54
C PHE A 290 -25.06 5.10 -9.97
N LEU A 291 -23.89 5.69 -9.68
CA LEU A 291 -23.47 6.97 -10.23
C LEU A 291 -21.93 7.08 -10.14
N PRO A 292 -21.22 7.29 -11.27
CA PRO A 292 -19.78 7.54 -11.24
C PRO A 292 -19.44 8.70 -10.31
N ASP A 293 -18.32 8.56 -9.59
CA ASP A 293 -17.83 9.52 -8.59
C ASP A 293 -18.75 9.75 -7.38
N VAL A 294 -19.81 8.95 -7.21
CA VAL A 294 -20.70 9.01 -6.04
C VAL A 294 -20.98 7.63 -5.44
N HIS A 295 -21.52 6.70 -6.23
CA HIS A 295 -21.82 5.32 -5.82
C HIS A 295 -21.47 4.36 -6.96
N CYS A 296 -20.24 3.88 -6.93
CA CYS A 296 -19.72 2.89 -7.86
C CYS A 296 -18.59 2.12 -7.19
N PRO A 297 -18.21 0.94 -7.72
CA PRO A 297 -17.08 0.20 -7.19
C PRO A 297 -15.80 1.03 -7.26
N THR A 298 -15.05 1.04 -6.17
CA THR A 298 -13.69 1.57 -6.15
C THR A 298 -12.71 0.44 -5.88
N GLY A 299 -11.64 0.39 -6.67
CA GLY A 299 -10.52 -0.54 -6.47
C GLY A 299 -9.50 -0.03 -5.45
N ALA A 300 -9.86 0.97 -4.63
CA ALA A 300 -8.99 1.58 -3.63
C ALA A 300 -9.64 1.49 -2.21
N PRO A 301 -8.83 1.37 -1.14
CA PRO A 301 -7.39 1.17 -1.14
C PRO A 301 -7.02 -0.18 -1.76
N ARG A 302 -5.90 -0.22 -2.48
CA ARG A 302 -5.40 -1.43 -3.12
C ARG A 302 -4.73 -2.30 -2.06
N GLU A 303 -5.52 -3.14 -1.43
CA GLU A 303 -5.08 -4.05 -0.37
C GLU A 303 -4.29 -5.24 -0.94
N ALA A 304 -3.21 -5.60 -0.25
CA ALA A 304 -2.38 -6.72 -0.60
C ALA A 304 -1.63 -7.27 0.61
N ILE A 305 -1.60 -8.60 0.75
CA ILE A 305 -0.53 -9.29 1.47
C ILE A 305 0.53 -9.76 0.48
N VAL A 306 1.79 -9.69 0.87
CA VAL A 306 2.92 -10.03 0.01
C VAL A 306 3.91 -10.96 0.69
N LYS A 307 4.64 -11.67 -0.15
CA LYS A 307 5.87 -12.40 0.17
C LYS A 307 7.05 -11.60 -0.37
N ILE A 308 8.09 -11.49 0.45
CA ILE A 308 9.31 -10.77 0.09
C ILE A 308 10.46 -11.77 0.05
N THR A 309 11.20 -11.78 -1.06
CA THR A 309 12.39 -12.64 -1.22
C THR A 309 13.57 -11.83 -1.72
N LYS A 310 14.77 -12.15 -1.22
CA LYS A 310 16.02 -11.51 -1.70
C LYS A 310 16.24 -11.85 -3.17
N ALA A 311 16.54 -10.84 -3.97
CA ALA A 311 16.88 -10.98 -5.38
C ALA A 311 18.40 -10.92 -5.60
N GLU A 312 19.05 -9.84 -5.12
CA GLU A 312 20.47 -9.63 -5.31
C GLU A 312 21.03 -8.67 -4.24
N PRO A 313 22.34 -8.73 -3.93
CA PRO A 313 22.95 -7.83 -2.95
C PRO A 313 22.87 -6.34 -3.35
N GLY A 314 22.73 -5.50 -2.33
CA GLY A 314 22.55 -4.06 -2.47
C GLY A 314 23.82 -3.25 -2.75
N GLY A 315 25.00 -3.80 -2.46
CA GLY A 315 26.28 -3.16 -2.72
C GLY A 315 26.60 -3.03 -4.21
N LEU A 316 27.55 -2.14 -4.53
CA LEU A 316 27.90 -1.76 -5.90
C LEU A 316 28.17 -2.99 -6.79
N GLY A 317 27.54 -3.04 -7.96
CA GLY A 317 27.71 -4.16 -8.90
C GLY A 317 27.21 -5.51 -8.36
N GLY A 318 26.30 -5.49 -7.38
CA GLY A 318 25.71 -6.69 -6.79
C GLY A 318 26.60 -7.39 -5.77
N LYS A 319 27.57 -6.66 -5.19
CA LYS A 319 28.56 -7.25 -4.27
C LYS A 319 28.54 -6.55 -2.92
N GLY A 320 28.39 -7.37 -1.87
CA GLY A 320 28.46 -6.91 -0.49
C GLY A 320 27.31 -6.00 -0.08
N LEU A 321 27.53 -5.31 1.05
CA LEU A 321 26.54 -4.43 1.67
C LEU A 321 26.48 -3.08 0.94
N TRP A 322 25.29 -2.48 0.88
CA TRP A 322 25.12 -1.14 0.34
C TRP A 322 25.92 -0.11 1.15
N ARG A 323 26.65 0.80 0.46
CA ARG A 323 27.72 1.60 1.04
C ARG A 323 27.31 2.39 2.31
N PRO A 324 26.19 3.12 2.37
CA PRO A 324 25.75 3.78 3.60
C PRO A 324 25.53 2.83 4.79
N ALA A 325 25.03 1.60 4.54
CA ALA A 325 24.92 0.59 5.57
C ALA A 325 26.30 0.07 6.00
N ALA A 326 27.22 -0.18 5.05
CA ALA A 326 28.60 -0.58 5.35
C ALA A 326 29.39 0.49 6.14
N LEU A 327 29.09 1.78 5.91
CA LEU A 327 29.65 2.91 6.67
C LEU A 327 29.00 3.09 8.04
N GLY A 328 27.99 2.29 8.39
CA GLY A 328 27.30 2.33 9.66
C GLY A 328 26.43 3.57 9.88
N LEU A 329 25.82 4.07 8.80
CA LEU A 329 24.95 5.26 8.80
C LEU A 329 23.46 4.90 8.76
N ARG A 330 23.13 3.60 8.87
CA ARG A 330 21.78 3.06 8.67
C ARG A 330 21.29 2.32 9.92
N PRO A 331 19.96 2.19 10.11
CA PRO A 331 19.41 1.46 11.26
C PRO A 331 20.00 0.06 11.40
N LYS A 332 20.37 -0.36 12.61
CA LYS A 332 21.01 -1.65 12.95
C LYS A 332 22.45 -1.83 12.44
N TYR A 333 23.09 -0.78 11.89
CA TYR A 333 24.51 -0.79 11.49
C TYR A 333 25.30 0.33 12.18
N GLU A 334 24.73 1.01 13.18
CA GLU A 334 25.23 2.28 13.70
C GLU A 334 26.69 2.16 14.18
N ARG A 335 27.60 2.86 13.50
CA ARG A 335 28.99 3.00 13.94
C ARG A 335 29.07 3.81 15.24
N LYS A 336 30.20 3.75 15.94
CA LYS A 336 30.44 4.48 17.20
C LYS A 336 30.00 5.96 17.12
N GLY A 337 30.46 6.69 16.10
CA GLY A 337 30.08 8.09 15.91
C GLY A 337 28.59 8.32 15.68
N MET A 338 27.88 7.39 15.02
CA MET A 338 26.42 7.49 14.85
C MET A 338 25.70 7.28 16.19
N LYS A 339 26.15 6.31 16.99
CA LYS A 339 25.62 6.10 18.35
C LYS A 339 25.85 7.32 19.25
N GLU A 340 27.03 7.94 19.15
CA GLU A 340 27.34 9.17 19.87
C GLU A 340 26.43 10.33 19.44
N TYR A 341 26.20 10.50 18.12
CA TYR A 341 25.27 11.49 17.56
C TYR A 341 23.85 11.30 18.07
N LEU A 342 23.32 10.08 17.99
CA LEU A 342 21.98 9.75 18.49
C LEU A 342 21.84 9.97 19.99
N SER A 343 22.93 9.83 20.76
CA SER A 343 22.97 10.13 22.20
C SER A 343 23.22 11.61 22.53
N GLY A 344 23.28 12.50 21.54
CA GLY A 344 23.47 13.95 21.74
C GLY A 344 24.90 14.38 22.13
N LYS A 345 25.91 13.51 22.00
CA LYS A 345 27.29 13.79 22.48
C LYS A 345 28.08 14.81 21.67
N PHE A 346 27.58 15.25 20.51
CA PHE A 346 28.22 16.28 19.69
C PHE A 346 27.79 17.71 20.05
N ILE A 347 26.90 17.87 21.04
CA ILE A 347 26.55 19.18 21.58
C ILE A 347 27.50 19.47 22.74
N VAL A 348 28.38 20.46 22.57
CA VAL A 348 29.09 21.04 23.70
C VAL A 348 28.14 22.02 24.36
N ALA A 349 27.59 21.66 25.53
CA ALA A 349 26.88 22.63 26.36
C ALA A 349 27.88 23.73 26.71
N ALA A 350 27.66 24.95 26.22
CA ALA A 350 28.37 26.11 26.75
C ALA A 350 28.05 26.17 28.24
N ASN A 351 29.06 25.98 29.10
CA ASN A 351 28.91 26.21 30.53
C ASN A 351 28.30 27.62 30.68
N PRO A 352 27.15 27.79 31.36
CA PRO A 352 26.62 29.12 31.60
C PRO A 352 27.72 29.89 32.31
N LYS A 353 28.24 30.95 31.67
CA LYS A 353 29.10 31.91 32.34
C LYS A 353 28.29 32.38 33.54
N LYS A 354 28.66 31.93 34.74
CA LYS A 354 28.12 32.46 36.00
C LYS A 354 28.25 33.97 35.87
N GLY A 355 27.12 34.66 35.77
CA GLY A 355 27.07 36.10 35.67
C GLY A 355 27.96 36.69 36.76
N GLY A 356 28.99 37.42 36.33
CA GLY A 356 29.77 38.22 37.24
C GLY A 356 28.82 39.20 37.90
N LYS A 357 28.58 39.03 39.20
CA LYS A 357 28.22 40.17 40.03
C LYS A 357 29.46 41.06 40.08
N LYS A 358 29.36 42.25 39.51
CA LYS A 358 29.71 43.50 40.18
C LYS A 358 29.17 44.67 39.39
#